data_AF-A0A6I5H5Q6-F1
#
_entry.id   AF-A0A6I5H5Q6-F1
#
_cell.length_a   1.000
_cell.length_b   1.000
_cell.length_c   1.000
_cell.angle_alpha   90.00
_cell.angle_beta   90.00
_cell.angle_gamma   90.00
#
_symmetry.space_group_name_H-M   'P 1'
#
loop_
_entity.id
_entity.type
_entity.pdbx_description
1 polymer ?
#
loop_
_entity_poly.entity_id
_entity_poly.type
_entity_poly.pdbx_seq_one_letter_code
_entity_poly.pdbx_strand_id
1 'polypeptide(L)'
;MEQRPVPGRTAEQATGRPDAPGSPPRAAADPRRRIPRTDALLHDPRLSAAVDRLGAQRVKAAVRQAQEQARAGGIAPEQVPLTALDLLPGTASGLRPVINATGVLLHTNLGRAPLSAAARQAVGEAAGPTDVELDLTTGVRARRGRSALAALRDRVPAAGAAHVVNNGAAALVLAATALAAGKEIVVSRGEMVEIGDGFRLPDLLVSTGARLREVGTTNRTTAADYAAVTGPDTGFVLKVHPSNFRITGFTRAARTADLAGLGVPVVVDIGSGLLAPHPALPEEPDADSELRAGAAVVTASGDKLLGGPQCGLLLGREDLVRALARHPLARALRVDKLTLAALEATLTGPPTPTALALTADPELLRSRAGRLATALAADGIDVRAVGSAATVGGGGAPGVSLPSAALSLPEPYAAVLRTGHDPVVGRLEAGRCLLDLRAVPPEDDDRLADAVRTASPRAGAASPGTPRRAEDRGRQAPAGAA
;
A
#
# COMPACT_ATOMS: atom_id res chain seq x y z
N MET A 1 76.72 -60.48 43.62
CA MET A 1 78.19 -60.49 43.53
C MET A 1 78.60 -59.16 42.95
N GLU A 2 79.47 -58.45 43.65
CA GLU A 2 80.11 -57.18 43.25
C GLU A 2 80.53 -57.24 41.77
N GLN A 3 80.55 -56.15 41.00
CA GLN A 3 81.53 -55.07 41.15
C GLN A 3 81.11 -53.82 40.35
N ARG A 4 81.18 -52.68 41.04
CA ARG A 4 81.49 -51.31 40.59
C ARG A 4 82.89 -51.26 39.89
N PRO A 5 83.40 -50.14 39.30
CA PRO A 5 82.84 -48.79 39.12
C PRO A 5 83.17 -48.06 37.78
N VAL A 6 82.51 -46.90 37.62
CA VAL A 6 82.79 -45.67 36.83
C VAL A 6 84.18 -45.07 37.17
N PRO A 7 84.98 -44.43 36.28
CA PRO A 7 84.88 -42.96 35.98
C PRO A 7 85.47 -42.55 34.60
N GLY A 8 85.39 -41.32 34.08
CA GLY A 8 84.93 -40.04 34.56
C GLY A 8 85.39 -38.94 33.57
N ARG A 9 84.56 -37.91 33.45
CA ARG A 9 84.79 -36.49 33.07
C ARG A 9 86.08 -36.09 32.32
N THR A 10 85.89 -35.29 31.26
CA THR A 10 86.31 -33.87 31.24
C THR A 10 85.55 -33.10 30.14
N ALA A 11 85.30 -31.83 30.43
CA ALA A 11 84.68 -30.85 29.55
C ALA A 11 85.76 -30.03 28.84
N GLU A 12 85.55 -29.69 27.58
CA GLU A 12 86.20 -28.57 26.90
C GLU A 12 85.25 -27.98 25.83
N GLN A 13 85.05 -26.66 25.93
CA GLN A 13 84.50 -25.76 24.92
C GLN A 13 85.53 -25.66 23.76
N ALA A 14 85.28 -25.31 22.50
CA ALA A 14 84.23 -24.59 21.78
C ALA A 14 84.39 -24.92 20.28
N THR A 15 83.35 -24.70 19.46
CA THR A 15 83.37 -23.94 18.18
C THR A 15 82.19 -24.34 17.27
N GLY A 16 81.25 -23.39 17.12
CA GLY A 16 80.53 -23.06 15.89
C GLY A 16 79.88 -24.17 15.04
N ARG A 17 78.55 -24.26 15.12
CA ARG A 17 77.70 -24.54 13.94
C ARG A 17 76.55 -23.52 13.91
N PRO A 18 76.21 -23.00 12.73
CA PRO A 18 75.36 -21.83 12.58
C PRO A 18 73.90 -22.13 12.90
N ASP A 19 73.24 -21.10 13.40
CA ASP A 19 71.82 -21.01 13.71
C ASP A 19 70.95 -21.59 12.59
N ALA A 20 70.11 -22.56 12.96
CA ALA A 20 68.98 -22.95 12.14
C ALA A 20 67.98 -21.76 12.11
N PRO A 21 67.51 -21.34 10.93
CA PRO A 21 66.63 -20.19 10.82
C PRO A 21 65.30 -20.49 11.52
N GLY A 22 64.80 -19.46 12.21
CA GLY A 22 63.67 -19.53 13.13
C GLY A 22 62.44 -20.23 12.57
N SER A 23 61.70 -20.85 13.49
CA SER A 23 60.32 -21.26 13.30
C SER A 23 59.58 -20.22 12.45
N PRO A 24 58.92 -20.62 11.36
CA PRO A 24 58.20 -19.67 10.53
C PRO A 24 57.15 -18.96 11.41
N PRO A 25 56.84 -17.68 11.16
CA PRO A 25 55.69 -17.06 11.80
C PRO A 25 54.50 -17.98 11.52
N ARG A 26 53.78 -18.41 12.57
CA ARG A 26 52.54 -19.19 12.45
C ARG A 26 51.75 -18.58 11.29
N ALA A 27 51.66 -19.29 10.17
CA ALA A 27 50.87 -18.85 9.03
C ALA A 27 49.50 -18.50 9.60
N ALA A 28 49.08 -17.23 9.51
CA ALA A 28 47.81 -16.79 10.04
C ALA A 28 46.76 -17.76 9.51
N ALA A 29 46.14 -18.52 10.43
CA ALA A 29 45.27 -19.64 10.06
C ALA A 29 44.22 -19.12 9.08
N ASP A 30 44.07 -19.79 7.94
CA ASP A 30 43.16 -19.38 6.86
C ASP A 30 41.80 -18.96 7.48
N PRO A 31 41.42 -17.67 7.42
CA PRO A 31 40.25 -17.16 8.12
C PRO A 31 38.97 -17.89 7.70
N ARG A 32 38.95 -18.50 6.51
CA ARG A 32 37.83 -19.32 6.02
C ARG A 32 37.58 -20.57 6.88
N ARG A 33 38.59 -21.07 7.61
CA ARG A 33 38.44 -22.19 8.57
C ARG A 33 37.66 -21.80 9.82
N ARG A 34 37.52 -20.50 10.11
CA ARG A 34 36.73 -19.98 11.25
C ARG A 34 35.26 -19.75 10.90
N ILE A 35 34.86 -19.89 9.63
CA ILE A 35 33.47 -19.73 9.22
C ILE A 35 32.63 -20.83 9.90
N PRO A 36 31.64 -20.47 10.74
CA PRO A 36 30.83 -21.45 11.44
C PRO A 36 30.07 -22.35 10.47
N ARG A 37 29.98 -23.65 10.77
CA ARG A 37 29.17 -24.60 9.99
C ARG A 37 27.69 -24.27 10.12
N THR A 38 26.91 -24.57 9.08
CA THR A 38 25.47 -24.31 9.04
C THR A 38 24.75 -24.92 10.23
N ASP A 39 25.07 -26.16 10.60
CA ASP A 39 24.44 -26.82 11.75
C ASP A 39 24.73 -26.06 13.05
N ALA A 40 25.97 -25.61 13.26
CA ALA A 40 26.33 -24.81 14.43
C ALA A 40 25.58 -23.47 14.48
N LEU A 41 25.39 -22.81 13.32
CA LEU A 41 24.61 -21.58 13.22
C LEU A 41 23.12 -21.81 13.52
N LEU A 42 22.56 -22.95 13.11
CA LEU A 42 21.15 -23.28 13.40
C LEU A 42 20.89 -23.61 14.87
N HIS A 43 21.93 -23.84 15.68
CA HIS A 43 21.81 -23.94 17.14
C HIS A 43 21.82 -22.57 17.83
N ASP A 44 22.10 -21.46 17.12
CA ASP A 44 21.91 -20.11 17.66
C ASP A 44 20.41 -19.90 17.95
N PRO A 45 20.00 -19.58 19.20
CA PRO A 45 18.60 -19.41 19.56
C PRO A 45 17.85 -18.41 18.67
N ARG A 46 18.53 -17.38 18.16
CA ARG A 46 17.92 -16.35 17.29
C ARG A 46 17.59 -16.91 15.91
N LEU A 47 18.49 -17.72 15.35
CA LEU A 47 18.27 -18.39 14.06
C LEU A 47 17.26 -19.53 14.22
N SER A 48 17.26 -20.26 15.34
CA SER A 48 16.25 -21.26 15.66
C SER A 48 14.85 -20.65 15.76
N ALA A 49 14.69 -19.54 16.51
CA ALA A 49 13.42 -18.82 16.57
C ALA A 49 12.98 -18.31 15.19
N ALA A 50 13.93 -17.92 14.34
CA ALA A 50 13.63 -17.56 12.96
C ALA A 50 13.21 -18.76 12.10
N VAL A 51 13.67 -19.98 12.39
CA VAL A 51 13.19 -21.21 11.71
C VAL A 51 11.72 -21.42 12.00
N ASP A 52 11.30 -21.28 13.26
CA ASP A 52 9.89 -21.43 13.65
C ASP A 52 9.00 -20.38 12.98
N ARG A 53 9.50 -19.15 12.84
CA ARG A 53 8.76 -18.01 12.26
C ARG A 53 8.75 -17.98 10.73
N LEU A 54 9.86 -18.32 10.07
CA LEU A 54 10.09 -18.10 8.63
C LEU A 54 10.24 -19.40 7.81
N GLY A 55 10.41 -20.52 8.50
CA GLY A 55 10.70 -21.82 7.90
C GLY A 55 12.20 -22.06 7.65
N ALA A 56 12.61 -23.31 7.83
CA ALA A 56 14.02 -23.73 7.78
C ALA A 56 14.73 -23.38 6.46
N GLN A 57 14.04 -23.45 5.32
CA GLN A 57 14.66 -23.20 4.01
C GLN A 57 15.14 -21.76 3.86
N ARG A 58 14.36 -20.79 4.33
CA ARG A 58 14.73 -19.36 4.27
C ARG A 58 15.91 -19.06 5.18
N VAL A 59 15.90 -19.59 6.39
CA VAL A 59 17.01 -19.44 7.34
C VAL A 59 18.30 -20.06 6.79
N LYS A 60 18.23 -21.26 6.24
CA LYS A 60 19.38 -21.91 5.59
C LYS A 60 19.90 -21.11 4.38
N ALA A 61 19.03 -20.48 3.61
CA ALA A 61 19.44 -19.64 2.48
C ALA A 61 20.21 -18.39 2.97
N ALA A 62 19.68 -17.68 3.97
CA ALA A 62 20.35 -16.51 4.57
C ALA A 62 21.71 -16.88 5.19
N VAL A 63 21.78 -18.01 5.90
CA VAL A 63 23.04 -18.54 6.45
C VAL A 63 24.06 -18.84 5.36
N ARG A 64 23.65 -19.51 4.26
CA ARG A 64 24.55 -19.78 3.14
C ARG A 64 25.06 -18.51 2.49
N GLN A 65 24.19 -17.52 2.27
CA GLN A 65 24.56 -16.23 1.71
C GLN A 65 25.56 -15.49 2.60
N ALA A 66 25.35 -15.44 3.92
CA ALA A 66 26.31 -14.84 4.86
C ALA A 66 27.66 -15.58 4.87
N GLN A 67 27.65 -16.92 4.85
CA GLN A 67 28.88 -17.72 4.74
C GLN A 67 29.62 -17.45 3.42
N GLU A 68 28.91 -17.29 2.31
CA GLU A 68 29.49 -16.94 1.00
C GLU A 68 30.14 -15.56 1.02
N GLN A 69 29.50 -14.57 1.63
CA GLN A 69 30.10 -13.24 1.84
C GLN A 69 31.40 -13.33 2.66
N ALA A 70 31.42 -14.16 3.71
CA ALA A 70 32.64 -14.38 4.50
C ALA A 70 33.73 -15.11 3.69
N ARG A 71 33.36 -16.10 2.86
CA ARG A 71 34.31 -16.80 1.97
C ARG A 71 34.92 -15.86 0.93
N ALA A 72 34.15 -14.90 0.44
CA ALA A 72 34.58 -13.87 -0.49
C ALA A 72 35.36 -12.72 0.17
N GLY A 73 35.50 -12.73 1.50
CA GLY A 73 36.21 -11.68 2.26
C GLY A 73 35.39 -10.39 2.46
N GLY A 74 34.10 -10.39 2.16
CA GLY A 74 33.21 -9.23 2.36
C GLY A 74 32.82 -8.96 3.81
N ILE A 75 32.87 -9.99 4.66
CA ILE A 75 32.66 -9.91 6.11
C ILE A 75 33.64 -10.81 6.85
N ALA A 76 33.88 -10.54 8.13
CA ALA A 76 34.66 -11.44 8.99
C ALA A 76 33.85 -12.72 9.33
N PRO A 77 34.48 -13.89 9.49
CA PRO A 77 33.81 -15.14 9.87
C PRO A 77 32.91 -15.02 11.11
N GLU A 78 33.31 -14.20 12.07
CA GLU A 78 32.61 -13.95 13.33
C GLU A 78 31.31 -13.14 13.12
N GLN A 79 31.17 -12.43 12.00
CA GLN A 79 29.99 -11.65 11.63
C GLN A 79 28.91 -12.46 10.91
N VAL A 80 29.21 -13.71 10.52
CA VAL A 80 28.27 -14.58 9.79
C VAL A 80 26.92 -14.76 10.52
N PRO A 81 26.84 -14.98 11.86
CA PRO A 81 25.56 -15.13 12.54
C PRO A 81 24.70 -13.85 12.46
N LEU A 82 25.30 -12.69 12.73
CA LEU A 82 24.61 -11.40 12.68
C LEU A 82 24.17 -11.07 11.25
N THR A 83 25.06 -11.25 10.28
CA THR A 83 24.73 -11.01 8.87
C THR A 83 23.61 -11.94 8.39
N ALA A 84 23.61 -13.21 8.81
CA ALA A 84 22.53 -14.13 8.48
C ALA A 84 21.19 -13.68 9.07
N LEU A 85 21.18 -13.10 10.29
CA LEU A 85 19.98 -12.52 10.88
C LEU A 85 19.51 -11.26 10.14
N ASP A 86 20.45 -10.38 9.76
CA ASP A 86 20.15 -9.13 9.04
C ASP A 86 19.61 -9.40 7.62
N LEU A 87 19.96 -10.55 7.02
CA LEU A 87 19.42 -11.01 5.74
C LEU A 87 18.00 -11.58 5.87
N LEU A 88 17.50 -11.88 7.07
CA LEU A 88 16.19 -12.48 7.25
C LEU A 88 15.07 -11.43 7.27
N PRO A 89 13.96 -11.68 6.57
CA PRO A 89 12.82 -10.78 6.63
C PRO A 89 12.12 -10.82 7.98
N GLY A 90 11.43 -9.73 8.33
CA GLY A 90 10.59 -9.66 9.52
C GLY A 90 9.38 -10.61 9.49
N THR A 91 8.92 -11.01 8.31
CA THR A 91 7.81 -11.97 8.15
C THR A 91 8.09 -12.98 7.03
N ALA A 92 7.29 -14.03 6.94
CA ALA A 92 7.32 -14.94 5.80
C ALA A 92 6.78 -14.30 4.49
N SER A 93 6.25 -13.07 4.55
CA SER A 93 5.87 -12.30 3.36
C SER A 93 7.06 -11.58 2.75
N GLY A 94 7.02 -11.40 1.42
CA GLY A 94 7.98 -10.55 0.70
C GLY A 94 7.65 -9.05 0.81
N LEU A 95 6.45 -8.69 1.24
CA LEU A 95 6.05 -7.30 1.45
C LEU A 95 6.66 -6.76 2.74
N ARG A 96 7.16 -5.52 2.69
CA ARG A 96 7.75 -4.82 3.84
C ARG A 96 6.82 -3.68 4.29
N PRO A 97 6.67 -3.46 5.60
CA PRO A 97 6.08 -2.22 6.11
C PRO A 97 6.86 -1.01 5.63
N VAL A 98 6.15 0.08 5.33
CA VAL A 98 6.72 1.35 4.86
C VAL A 98 6.07 2.49 5.65
N ILE A 99 6.88 3.44 6.15
CA ILE A 99 6.38 4.70 6.70
C ILE A 99 6.05 5.62 5.52
N ASN A 100 4.76 5.91 5.34
CA ASN A 100 4.28 6.83 4.32
C ASN A 100 4.44 8.28 4.82
N ALA A 101 5.54 8.93 4.42
CA ALA A 101 5.80 10.34 4.69
C ALA A 101 5.72 11.19 3.41
N THR A 102 4.95 10.74 2.41
CA THR A 102 4.86 11.43 1.10
C THR A 102 3.98 12.69 1.15
N GLY A 103 3.05 12.74 2.11
CA GLY A 103 1.95 13.71 2.13
C GLY A 103 0.77 13.29 1.25
N VAL A 104 0.77 12.08 0.71
CA VAL A 104 -0.37 11.48 0.00
C VAL A 104 -1.02 10.46 0.92
N LEU A 105 -2.26 10.72 1.37
CA LEU A 105 -2.93 9.87 2.37
C LEU A 105 -3.22 8.47 1.81
N LEU A 106 -3.86 8.41 0.65
CA LEU A 106 -4.26 7.18 -0.06
C LEU A 106 -3.27 6.92 -1.20
N HIS A 107 -2.06 6.51 -0.84
CA HIS A 107 -1.00 6.24 -1.81
C HIS A 107 -1.17 4.85 -2.46
N THR A 108 -1.52 4.81 -3.75
CA THR A 108 -1.84 3.56 -4.47
C THR A 108 -0.70 2.54 -4.41
N ASN A 109 0.55 2.97 -4.65
CA ASN A 109 1.71 2.07 -4.63
C ASN A 109 2.09 1.56 -3.22
N LEU A 110 1.59 2.19 -2.15
CA LEU A 110 1.85 1.80 -0.76
C LEU A 110 0.66 1.06 -0.14
N GLY A 111 -0.34 0.67 -0.95
CA GLY A 111 -1.48 -0.12 -0.48
C GLY A 111 -2.70 0.68 -0.04
N ARG A 112 -2.81 1.96 -0.41
CA ARG A 112 -3.96 2.84 -0.10
C ARG A 112 -4.20 3.01 1.41
N ALA A 113 -5.42 2.75 1.89
CA ALA A 113 -5.83 3.01 3.26
C ALA A 113 -5.17 2.04 4.27
N PRO A 114 -4.46 2.54 5.29
CA PRO A 114 -4.03 1.70 6.39
C PRO A 114 -5.21 1.34 7.31
N LEU A 115 -5.25 0.09 7.76
CA LEU A 115 -6.26 -0.40 8.70
C LEU A 115 -5.99 0.10 10.12
N SER A 116 -7.06 0.44 10.85
CA SER A 116 -6.99 0.76 12.28
C SER A 116 -6.51 -0.43 13.11
N ALA A 117 -6.06 -0.18 14.35
CA ALA A 117 -5.68 -1.25 15.27
C ALA A 117 -6.84 -2.26 15.49
N ALA A 118 -8.07 -1.76 15.63
CA ALA A 118 -9.27 -2.59 15.75
C ALA A 118 -9.50 -3.47 14.51
N ALA A 119 -9.37 -2.92 13.31
CA ALA A 119 -9.52 -3.69 12.08
C ALA A 119 -8.39 -4.73 11.90
N ARG A 120 -7.15 -4.39 12.28
CA ARG A 120 -6.02 -5.33 12.27
C ARG A 120 -6.23 -6.49 13.26
N GLN A 121 -6.76 -6.20 14.45
CA GLN A 121 -7.12 -7.24 15.42
C GLN A 121 -8.20 -8.16 14.86
N ALA A 122 -9.28 -7.60 14.29
CA ALA A 122 -10.36 -8.38 13.68
C ALA A 122 -9.86 -9.31 12.56
N VAL A 123 -8.89 -8.86 11.74
CA VAL A 123 -8.22 -9.70 10.74
C VAL A 123 -7.44 -10.84 11.40
N GLY A 124 -6.71 -10.55 12.48
CA GLY A 124 -5.95 -11.55 13.24
C GLY A 124 -6.83 -12.65 13.80
N GLU A 125 -7.96 -12.28 14.41
CA GLU A 125 -8.96 -13.24 14.90
C GLU A 125 -9.60 -14.04 13.75
N ALA A 126 -9.95 -13.35 12.65
CA ALA A 126 -10.54 -13.97 11.48
C ALA A 126 -9.58 -14.88 10.69
N ALA A 127 -8.28 -14.89 11.00
CA ALA A 127 -7.33 -15.82 10.40
C ALA A 127 -7.67 -17.28 10.74
N GLY A 128 -8.21 -17.54 11.94
CA GLY A 128 -8.75 -18.83 12.37
C GLY A 128 -10.17 -19.13 11.88
N PRO A 129 -10.78 -20.26 12.26
CA PRO A 129 -12.20 -20.52 11.97
C PRO A 129 -13.12 -19.44 12.56
N THR A 130 -14.15 -19.06 11.81
CA THR A 130 -15.10 -17.98 12.17
C THR A 130 -16.52 -18.40 11.82
N ASP A 131 -17.51 -17.79 12.45
CA ASP A 131 -18.95 -17.97 12.17
C ASP A 131 -19.45 -17.21 10.92
N VAL A 132 -18.54 -16.91 9.97
CA VAL A 132 -18.78 -16.06 8.80
C VAL A 132 -20.04 -16.41 8.00
N GLU A 133 -20.46 -17.67 8.00
CA GLU A 133 -21.71 -18.19 7.38
C GLU A 133 -22.48 -19.14 8.31
N LEU A 134 -22.25 -19.07 9.63
CA LEU A 134 -22.90 -19.91 10.63
C LEU A 134 -23.60 -19.04 11.67
N ASP A 135 -24.83 -19.37 12.01
CA ASP A 135 -25.48 -18.84 13.20
C ASP A 135 -25.12 -19.74 14.38
N LEU A 136 -24.38 -19.21 15.34
CA LEU A 136 -23.91 -19.99 16.50
C LEU A 136 -25.03 -20.35 17.48
N THR A 137 -26.14 -19.61 17.48
CA THR A 137 -27.30 -19.90 18.35
C THR A 137 -28.10 -21.08 17.81
N THR A 138 -28.29 -21.14 16.49
CA THR A 138 -29.13 -22.17 15.86
C THR A 138 -28.33 -23.32 15.24
N GLY A 139 -27.03 -23.13 15.01
CA GLY A 139 -26.15 -24.11 14.36
C GLY A 139 -26.39 -24.25 12.85
N VAL A 140 -27.23 -23.41 12.24
CA VAL A 140 -27.56 -23.49 10.81
C VAL A 140 -26.83 -22.43 9.99
N ARG A 141 -26.76 -22.66 8.67
CA ARG A 141 -26.12 -21.75 7.73
C ARG A 141 -26.81 -20.38 7.74
N ALA A 142 -26.02 -19.33 7.91
CA ALA A 142 -26.45 -17.93 7.88
C ALA A 142 -25.95 -17.22 6.62
N ARG A 143 -26.48 -16.01 6.39
CA ARG A 143 -25.98 -15.11 5.34
C ARG A 143 -24.54 -14.70 5.65
N ARG A 144 -23.66 -14.81 4.65
CA ARG A 144 -22.26 -14.40 4.76
C ARG A 144 -22.14 -12.93 5.15
N GLY A 145 -21.34 -12.64 6.19
CA GLY A 145 -21.02 -11.25 6.58
C GLY A 145 -22.24 -10.44 7.03
N ARG A 146 -23.25 -11.08 7.62
CA ARG A 146 -24.52 -10.45 8.05
C ARG A 146 -24.31 -9.17 8.86
N SER A 147 -23.35 -9.16 9.77
CA SER A 147 -23.01 -8.04 10.67
C SER A 147 -22.35 -6.89 9.91
N ALA A 148 -21.35 -7.16 9.07
CA ALA A 148 -20.75 -6.15 8.19
C ALA A 148 -21.79 -5.48 7.26
N LEU A 149 -22.73 -6.26 6.72
CA LEU A 149 -23.82 -5.74 5.88
C LEU A 149 -24.82 -4.89 6.66
N ALA A 150 -25.09 -5.23 7.94
CA ALA A 150 -25.90 -4.41 8.82
C ALA A 150 -25.18 -3.09 9.12
N ALA A 151 -23.91 -3.13 9.50
CA ALA A 151 -23.09 -1.96 9.77
C ALA A 151 -23.03 -0.99 8.58
N LEU A 152 -22.94 -1.49 7.33
CA LEU A 152 -23.01 -0.65 6.14
C LEU A 152 -24.34 0.09 6.01
N ARG A 153 -25.46 -0.57 6.31
CA ARG A 153 -26.80 0.03 6.24
C ARG A 153 -26.99 1.07 7.34
N ASP A 154 -26.42 0.85 8.52
CA ASP A 154 -26.46 1.83 9.61
C ASP A 154 -25.66 3.09 9.24
N ARG A 155 -24.55 2.93 8.49
CA ARG A 155 -23.73 4.05 7.99
C ARG A 155 -24.32 4.77 6.76
N VAL A 156 -25.22 4.13 6.02
CA VAL A 156 -25.88 4.68 4.84
C VAL A 156 -27.40 4.44 4.92
N PRO A 157 -28.13 5.20 5.75
CA PRO A 157 -29.56 4.96 5.99
C PRO A 157 -30.44 5.03 4.74
N ALA A 158 -30.04 5.75 3.69
CA ALA A 158 -30.75 5.78 2.42
C ALA A 158 -30.67 4.46 1.63
N ALA A 159 -29.77 3.54 2.00
CA ALA A 159 -29.64 2.24 1.36
C ALA A 159 -30.67 1.24 1.88
N GLY A 160 -31.65 0.87 1.04
CA GLY A 160 -32.60 -0.20 1.34
C GLY A 160 -31.93 -1.55 1.58
N ALA A 161 -30.85 -1.85 0.84
CA ALA A 161 -29.98 -3.00 1.09
C ALA A 161 -28.51 -2.70 0.73
N ALA A 162 -27.63 -3.54 1.27
CA ALA A 162 -26.19 -3.52 1.01
C ALA A 162 -25.68 -4.91 0.57
N HIS A 163 -24.66 -4.89 -0.28
CA HIS A 163 -23.84 -6.05 -0.63
C HIS A 163 -22.37 -5.66 -0.80
N VAL A 164 -21.48 -6.64 -0.69
CA VAL A 164 -20.02 -6.44 -0.74
C VAL A 164 -19.40 -7.51 -1.63
N VAL A 165 -18.54 -7.06 -2.54
CA VAL A 165 -17.75 -7.88 -3.47
C VAL A 165 -16.26 -7.56 -3.34
N ASN A 166 -15.41 -8.21 -4.13
CA ASN A 166 -13.96 -8.16 -4.00
C ASN A 166 -13.33 -6.75 -4.10
N ASN A 167 -13.81 -5.88 -5.00
CA ASN A 167 -13.32 -4.52 -5.17
C ASN A 167 -14.33 -3.66 -5.96
N GLY A 168 -14.09 -2.35 -6.08
CA GLY A 168 -14.99 -1.43 -6.82
C GLY A 168 -15.23 -1.84 -8.27
N ALA A 169 -14.21 -2.33 -8.97
CA ALA A 169 -14.36 -2.83 -10.35
C ALA A 169 -15.30 -4.05 -10.41
N ALA A 170 -15.21 -4.97 -9.45
CA ALA A 170 -16.12 -6.11 -9.33
C ALA A 170 -17.57 -5.67 -9.06
N ALA A 171 -17.80 -4.57 -8.34
CA ALA A 171 -19.14 -4.02 -8.13
C ALA A 171 -19.75 -3.56 -9.45
N LEU A 172 -18.98 -2.85 -10.27
CA LEU A 172 -19.38 -2.42 -11.61
C LEU A 172 -19.60 -3.57 -12.57
N VAL A 173 -18.70 -4.57 -12.60
CA VAL A 173 -18.89 -5.79 -13.40
C VAL A 173 -20.20 -6.47 -13.02
N LEU A 174 -20.45 -6.67 -11.72
CA LEU A 174 -21.66 -7.33 -11.26
C LEU A 174 -22.93 -6.56 -11.66
N ALA A 175 -22.92 -5.23 -11.51
CA ALA A 175 -24.02 -4.37 -11.93
C ALA A 175 -24.23 -4.44 -13.45
N ALA A 176 -23.17 -4.31 -14.24
CA ALA A 176 -23.20 -4.37 -15.70
C ALA A 176 -23.72 -5.71 -16.22
N THR A 177 -23.18 -6.83 -15.72
CA THR A 177 -23.63 -8.17 -16.11
C THR A 177 -25.09 -8.41 -15.74
N ALA A 178 -25.48 -8.09 -14.51
CA ALA A 178 -26.82 -8.43 -14.02
C ALA A 178 -27.93 -7.51 -14.55
N LEU A 179 -27.62 -6.24 -14.86
CA LEU A 179 -28.62 -5.25 -15.26
C LEU A 179 -28.57 -4.90 -16.75
N ALA A 180 -27.42 -5.10 -17.42
CA ALA A 180 -27.20 -4.62 -18.78
C ALA A 180 -26.59 -5.65 -19.76
N ALA A 181 -26.51 -6.94 -19.43
CA ALA A 181 -26.11 -7.95 -20.41
C ALA A 181 -27.06 -7.92 -21.63
N GLY A 182 -26.50 -7.71 -22.82
CA GLY A 182 -27.26 -7.56 -24.06
C GLY A 182 -28.05 -6.24 -24.19
N LYS A 183 -27.88 -5.30 -23.26
CA LYS A 183 -28.54 -3.99 -23.23
C LYS A 183 -27.52 -2.85 -23.27
N GLU A 184 -28.02 -1.61 -23.33
CA GLU A 184 -27.21 -0.41 -23.33
C GLU A 184 -26.93 0.11 -21.91
N ILE A 185 -25.69 0.54 -21.67
CA ILE A 185 -25.31 1.38 -20.54
C ILE A 185 -25.06 2.78 -21.10
N VAL A 186 -25.88 3.75 -20.70
CA VAL A 186 -25.75 5.14 -21.15
C VAL A 186 -24.79 5.87 -20.22
N VAL A 187 -23.73 6.47 -20.75
CA VAL A 187 -22.66 7.13 -19.96
C VAL A 187 -22.16 8.41 -20.63
N SER A 188 -21.78 9.41 -19.82
CA SER A 188 -21.20 10.65 -20.32
C SER A 188 -19.79 10.41 -20.88
N ARG A 189 -19.46 11.03 -22.01
CA ARG A 189 -18.09 10.98 -22.56
C ARG A 189 -17.03 11.52 -21.60
N GLY A 190 -17.37 12.53 -20.80
CA GLY A 190 -16.49 13.11 -19.79
C GLY A 190 -16.27 12.23 -18.55
N GLU A 191 -17.05 11.17 -18.40
CA GLU A 191 -17.04 10.26 -17.24
C GLU A 191 -16.40 8.90 -17.57
N MET A 192 -15.87 8.72 -18.79
CA MET A 192 -15.12 7.53 -19.17
C MET A 192 -13.67 7.65 -18.69
N VAL A 193 -13.34 6.90 -17.65
CA VAL A 193 -12.07 7.05 -16.92
C VAL A 193 -11.10 5.90 -17.19
N GLU A 194 -9.81 6.24 -17.23
CA GLU A 194 -8.70 5.30 -17.06
C GLU A 194 -8.13 5.50 -15.65
N ILE A 195 -7.94 4.41 -14.91
CA ILE A 195 -7.47 4.43 -13.52
C ILE A 195 -6.27 3.50 -13.37
N GLY A 196 -5.23 3.95 -12.68
CA GLY A 196 -4.07 3.11 -12.37
C GLY A 196 -3.27 2.70 -13.61
N ASP A 197 -2.84 1.43 -13.64
CA ASP A 197 -1.96 0.86 -14.67
C ASP A 197 -2.74 0.35 -15.90
N GLY A 198 -3.44 1.26 -16.58
CA GLY A 198 -4.16 0.95 -17.82
C GLY A 198 -5.56 0.32 -17.66
N PHE A 199 -6.14 0.33 -16.45
CA PHE A 199 -7.54 -0.10 -16.29
C PHE A 199 -8.49 0.94 -16.90
N ARG A 200 -9.21 0.53 -17.95
CA ARG A 200 -10.19 1.36 -18.65
C ARG A 200 -11.60 0.90 -18.30
N LEU A 201 -12.39 1.81 -17.72
CA LEU A 201 -13.77 1.52 -17.39
C LEU A 201 -14.59 1.07 -18.62
N PRO A 202 -14.45 1.68 -19.81
CA PRO A 202 -15.19 1.24 -20.99
C PRO A 202 -14.91 -0.23 -21.36
N ASP A 203 -13.63 -0.62 -21.40
CA ASP A 203 -13.22 -1.98 -21.76
C ASP A 203 -13.78 -3.01 -20.76
N LEU A 204 -13.79 -2.67 -19.47
CA LEU A 204 -14.41 -3.49 -18.43
C LEU A 204 -15.91 -3.71 -18.70
N LEU A 205 -16.66 -2.63 -18.95
CA LEU A 205 -18.11 -2.71 -19.13
C LEU A 205 -18.50 -3.45 -20.42
N VAL A 206 -17.78 -3.23 -21.52
CA VAL A 206 -18.00 -3.96 -22.78
C VAL A 206 -17.72 -5.45 -22.60
N SER A 207 -16.71 -5.82 -21.80
CA SER A 207 -16.39 -7.25 -21.54
C SER A 207 -17.52 -8.02 -20.86
N THR A 208 -18.50 -7.33 -20.23
CA THR A 208 -19.65 -8.00 -19.60
C THR A 208 -20.79 -8.31 -20.58
N GLY A 209 -20.61 -8.03 -21.88
CA GLY A 209 -21.65 -8.17 -22.90
C GLY A 209 -22.65 -7.00 -22.93
N ALA A 210 -22.35 -5.89 -22.25
CA ALA A 210 -23.11 -4.66 -22.35
C ALA A 210 -22.65 -3.83 -23.57
N ARG A 211 -23.55 -3.01 -24.12
CA ARG A 211 -23.22 -2.01 -25.15
C ARG A 211 -23.09 -0.65 -24.49
N LEU A 212 -21.99 0.06 -24.72
CA LEU A 212 -21.87 1.43 -24.24
C LEU A 212 -22.55 2.40 -25.21
N ARG A 213 -23.40 3.27 -24.66
CA ARG A 213 -24.07 4.36 -25.36
C ARG A 213 -23.58 5.69 -24.79
N GLU A 214 -22.57 6.25 -25.44
CA GLU A 214 -21.96 7.51 -24.99
C GLU A 214 -22.82 8.73 -25.33
N VAL A 215 -22.90 9.69 -24.42
CA VAL A 215 -23.64 10.95 -24.58
C VAL A 215 -22.84 12.18 -24.19
N GLY A 216 -23.30 13.33 -24.67
CA GLY A 216 -22.67 14.63 -24.39
C GLY A 216 -21.27 14.76 -24.98
N THR A 217 -20.46 15.59 -24.32
CA THR A 217 -19.07 15.90 -24.69
C THR A 217 -18.15 15.74 -23.48
N THR A 218 -16.84 15.82 -23.68
CA THR A 218 -15.86 15.64 -22.59
C THR A 218 -16.09 16.62 -21.43
N ASN A 219 -16.32 17.90 -21.73
CA ASN A 219 -16.48 18.94 -20.72
C ASN A 219 -17.95 19.17 -20.32
N ARG A 220 -18.91 18.89 -21.20
CA ARG A 220 -20.33 19.20 -20.96
C ARG A 220 -21.26 18.05 -21.32
N THR A 221 -22.03 17.62 -20.34
CA THR A 221 -23.14 16.67 -20.51
C THR A 221 -24.33 17.14 -19.69
N THR A 222 -25.53 16.97 -20.24
CA THR A 222 -26.80 17.44 -19.70
C THR A 222 -27.79 16.27 -19.59
N ALA A 223 -28.82 16.40 -18.74
CA ALA A 223 -29.85 15.37 -18.63
C ALA A 223 -30.60 15.13 -19.96
N ALA A 224 -30.71 16.15 -20.82
CA ALA A 224 -31.31 16.01 -22.15
C ALA A 224 -30.50 15.10 -23.08
N ASP A 225 -29.17 15.11 -22.97
CA ASP A 225 -28.29 14.22 -23.75
C ASP A 225 -28.56 12.74 -23.41
N TYR A 226 -28.78 12.45 -22.11
CA TYR A 226 -29.18 11.11 -21.67
C TYR A 226 -30.62 10.78 -22.12
N ALA A 227 -31.58 11.68 -21.90
CA ALA A 227 -32.98 11.47 -22.24
C ALA A 227 -33.20 11.14 -23.72
N ALA A 228 -32.40 11.73 -24.62
CA ALA A 228 -32.50 11.52 -26.06
C ALA A 228 -32.16 10.09 -26.53
N VAL A 229 -31.46 9.31 -25.70
CA VAL A 229 -31.01 7.95 -26.06
C VAL A 229 -31.51 6.86 -25.12
N THR A 230 -32.07 7.23 -23.97
CA THR A 230 -32.67 6.27 -23.04
C THR A 230 -33.95 5.69 -23.63
N GLY A 231 -34.10 4.37 -23.58
CA GLY A 231 -35.28 3.67 -24.10
C GLY A 231 -35.40 2.23 -23.59
N PRO A 232 -36.24 1.39 -24.23
CA PRO A 232 -36.49 0.01 -23.80
C PRO A 232 -35.24 -0.88 -23.75
N ASP A 233 -34.24 -0.59 -24.59
CA ASP A 233 -32.98 -1.32 -24.66
C ASP A 233 -31.93 -0.84 -23.64
N THR A 234 -32.23 0.22 -22.88
CA THR A 234 -31.34 0.72 -21.83
C THR A 234 -31.44 -0.16 -20.59
N GLY A 235 -30.31 -0.72 -20.16
CA GLY A 235 -30.20 -1.46 -18.90
C GLY A 235 -30.16 -0.49 -17.72
N PHE A 236 -29.29 0.52 -17.78
CA PHE A 236 -29.20 1.60 -16.80
C PHE A 236 -28.41 2.80 -17.35
N VAL A 237 -28.57 3.94 -16.68
CA VAL A 237 -27.70 5.11 -16.82
C VAL A 237 -26.55 4.98 -15.83
N LEU A 238 -25.31 5.06 -16.30
CA LEU A 238 -24.12 5.09 -15.47
C LEU A 238 -23.64 6.53 -15.30
N LYS A 239 -23.50 6.96 -14.05
CA LYS A 239 -22.81 8.19 -13.66
C LYS A 239 -21.53 7.83 -12.92
N VAL A 240 -20.39 8.38 -13.33
CA VAL A 240 -19.08 8.05 -12.73
C VAL A 240 -18.42 9.31 -12.20
N HIS A 241 -17.94 9.26 -10.95
CA HIS A 241 -17.12 10.31 -10.38
C HIS A 241 -15.68 10.21 -10.88
N PRO A 242 -15.11 11.25 -11.51
CA PRO A 242 -13.70 11.28 -11.88
C PRO A 242 -12.82 11.41 -10.63
N SER A 243 -12.59 10.30 -9.92
CA SER A 243 -11.91 10.28 -8.62
C SER A 243 -10.38 10.49 -8.68
N ASN A 244 -9.77 10.46 -9.87
CA ASN A 244 -8.33 10.58 -10.08
C ASN A 244 -7.89 11.76 -10.96
N PHE A 245 -8.82 12.54 -11.51
CA PHE A 245 -8.52 13.76 -12.26
C PHE A 245 -9.65 14.79 -12.14
N ARG A 246 -9.40 16.03 -12.57
CA ARG A 246 -10.44 17.07 -12.66
C ARG A 246 -10.41 17.71 -14.04
N ILE A 247 -11.61 17.96 -14.58
CA ILE A 247 -11.79 18.84 -15.74
C ILE A 247 -12.14 20.23 -15.21
N THR A 248 -11.35 21.24 -15.56
CA THR A 248 -11.55 22.64 -15.12
C THR A 248 -11.89 23.53 -16.32
N GLY A 249 -12.47 24.72 -16.07
CA GLY A 249 -12.93 25.63 -17.11
C GLY A 249 -14.43 25.53 -17.36
N PHE A 250 -14.84 25.52 -18.63
CA PHE A 250 -16.26 25.54 -19.01
C PHE A 250 -16.86 24.12 -19.01
N THR A 251 -17.18 23.63 -17.80
CA THR A 251 -17.66 22.26 -17.58
C THR A 251 -19.11 22.20 -17.08
N ARG A 252 -19.78 21.08 -17.36
CA ARG A 252 -21.12 20.77 -16.85
C ARG A 252 -21.32 19.25 -16.76
N ALA A 253 -21.82 18.77 -15.63
CA ALA A 253 -22.26 17.38 -15.47
C ALA A 253 -23.75 17.33 -15.13
N ALA A 254 -24.45 16.30 -15.60
CA ALA A 254 -25.83 16.04 -15.19
C ALA A 254 -25.87 15.62 -13.72
N ARG A 255 -26.84 16.13 -12.96
CA ARG A 255 -27.03 15.76 -11.55
C ARG A 255 -27.81 14.46 -11.47
N THR A 256 -27.54 13.66 -10.45
CA THR A 256 -28.21 12.37 -10.22
C THR A 256 -29.73 12.51 -10.15
N ALA A 257 -30.24 13.56 -9.50
CA ALA A 257 -31.68 13.84 -9.44
C ALA A 257 -32.33 14.07 -10.82
N ASP A 258 -31.61 14.71 -11.74
CA ASP A 258 -32.12 14.94 -13.10
C ASP A 258 -32.13 13.61 -13.90
N LEU A 259 -31.15 12.74 -13.67
CA LEU A 259 -31.03 11.42 -14.32
C LEU A 259 -32.04 10.41 -13.78
N ALA A 260 -32.37 10.46 -12.49
CA ALA A 260 -33.32 9.56 -11.85
C ALA A 260 -34.74 9.69 -12.44
N GLY A 261 -35.06 10.85 -13.02
CA GLY A 261 -36.34 11.11 -13.70
C GLY A 261 -36.50 10.43 -15.07
N LEU A 262 -35.48 9.75 -15.60
CA LEU A 262 -35.50 9.17 -16.96
C LEU A 262 -36.22 7.81 -17.06
N GLY A 263 -36.73 7.25 -15.96
CA GLY A 263 -37.50 6.01 -15.97
C GLY A 263 -36.68 4.72 -16.08
N VAL A 264 -35.35 4.81 -16.05
CA VAL A 264 -34.42 3.67 -16.00
C VAL A 264 -33.55 3.76 -14.73
N PRO A 265 -33.01 2.64 -14.21
CA PRO A 265 -32.12 2.69 -13.06
C PRO A 265 -30.91 3.61 -13.32
N VAL A 266 -30.55 4.41 -12.34
CA VAL A 266 -29.30 5.17 -12.32
C VAL A 266 -28.32 4.47 -11.39
N VAL A 267 -27.19 4.04 -11.93
CA VAL A 267 -26.06 3.51 -11.16
C VAL A 267 -25.03 4.63 -11.03
N VAL A 268 -24.68 4.98 -9.81
CA VAL A 268 -23.65 6.01 -9.54
C VAL A 268 -22.41 5.34 -8.98
N ASP A 269 -21.30 5.41 -9.71
CA ASP A 269 -19.99 5.02 -9.17
C ASP A 269 -19.29 6.23 -8.57
N ILE A 270 -19.39 6.36 -7.24
CA ILE A 270 -18.67 7.41 -6.53
C ILE A 270 -17.17 7.08 -6.45
N GLY A 271 -16.82 5.80 -6.55
CA GLY A 271 -15.44 5.30 -6.59
C GLY A 271 -14.65 5.45 -5.29
N SER A 272 -14.83 6.54 -4.53
CA SER A 272 -14.01 6.99 -3.41
C SER A 272 -14.30 6.31 -2.08
N GLY A 273 -15.50 5.74 -1.93
CA GLY A 273 -15.90 5.09 -0.66
C GLY A 273 -16.39 6.04 0.41
N LEU A 274 -16.63 7.32 0.09
CA LEU A 274 -17.24 8.25 1.02
C LEU A 274 -18.71 7.85 1.26
N LEU A 275 -19.06 7.49 2.50
CA LEU A 275 -20.39 6.97 2.82
C LEU A 275 -21.41 8.07 3.15
N ALA A 276 -20.95 9.18 3.70
CA ALA A 276 -21.76 10.34 4.11
C ALA A 276 -20.95 11.64 3.89
N PRO A 277 -21.60 12.81 3.82
CA PRO A 277 -20.92 14.08 3.58
C PRO A 277 -19.80 14.34 4.59
N HIS A 278 -18.67 14.88 4.12
CA HIS A 278 -17.53 15.19 4.98
C HIS A 278 -17.15 16.68 4.88
N PRO A 279 -17.04 17.42 6.00
CA PRO A 279 -16.76 18.87 5.96
C PRO A 279 -15.46 19.26 5.24
N ALA A 280 -14.43 18.41 5.32
CA ALA A 280 -13.16 18.65 4.61
C ALA A 280 -13.25 18.35 3.10
N LEU A 281 -14.30 17.67 2.64
CA LEU A 281 -14.47 17.20 1.27
C LEU A 281 -15.90 17.54 0.75
N PRO A 282 -16.30 18.83 0.75
CA PRO A 282 -17.69 19.21 0.48
C PRO A 282 -18.17 18.89 -0.95
N GLU A 283 -17.24 18.81 -1.91
CA GLU A 283 -17.52 18.53 -3.32
C GLU A 283 -17.35 17.04 -3.68
N GLU A 284 -16.93 16.20 -2.73
CA GLU A 284 -16.77 14.77 -2.99
C GLU A 284 -18.12 14.06 -2.83
N PRO A 285 -18.58 13.29 -3.84
CA PRO A 285 -19.87 12.62 -3.75
C PRO A 285 -19.81 11.50 -2.72
N ASP A 286 -20.90 11.37 -1.96
CA ASP A 286 -21.07 10.35 -0.93
C ASP A 286 -22.28 9.46 -1.22
N ALA A 287 -22.23 8.23 -0.68
CA ALA A 287 -23.25 7.23 -0.97
C ALA A 287 -24.65 7.61 -0.47
N ASP A 288 -24.78 8.20 0.72
CA ASP A 288 -26.09 8.55 1.29
C ASP A 288 -26.76 9.67 0.48
N SER A 289 -26.02 10.73 0.13
CA SER A 289 -26.54 11.84 -0.68
C SER A 289 -26.94 11.41 -2.09
N GLU A 290 -26.13 10.58 -2.75
CA GLU A 290 -26.43 10.08 -4.11
C GLU A 290 -27.70 9.19 -4.12
N LEU A 291 -27.87 8.35 -3.09
CA LEU A 291 -29.09 7.55 -2.93
C LEU A 291 -30.31 8.42 -2.66
N ARG A 292 -30.21 9.44 -1.80
CA ARG A 292 -31.31 10.42 -1.57
C ARG A 292 -31.64 11.23 -2.83
N ALA A 293 -30.65 11.47 -3.68
CA ALA A 293 -30.85 12.12 -4.98
C ALA A 293 -31.53 11.21 -6.02
N GLY A 294 -31.80 9.95 -5.70
CA GLY A 294 -32.55 9.02 -6.55
C GLY A 294 -31.68 8.01 -7.30
N ALA A 295 -30.40 7.85 -6.95
CA ALA A 295 -29.61 6.73 -7.46
C ALA A 295 -30.27 5.40 -7.09
N ALA A 296 -30.37 4.50 -8.05
CA ALA A 296 -30.93 3.17 -7.84
C ALA A 296 -29.92 2.25 -7.13
N VAL A 297 -28.64 2.39 -7.49
CA VAL A 297 -27.49 1.72 -6.86
C VAL A 297 -26.30 2.68 -6.85
N VAL A 298 -25.57 2.73 -5.74
CA VAL A 298 -24.26 3.36 -5.62
C VAL A 298 -23.19 2.30 -5.51
N THR A 299 -22.10 2.45 -6.28
CA THR A 299 -20.89 1.63 -6.18
C THR A 299 -19.72 2.43 -5.64
N ALA A 300 -18.86 1.78 -4.84
CA ALA A 300 -17.68 2.42 -4.28
C ALA A 300 -16.58 1.40 -3.90
N SER A 301 -15.36 1.88 -3.61
CA SER A 301 -14.28 1.06 -3.05
C SER A 301 -14.14 1.26 -1.54
N GLY A 302 -13.88 0.19 -0.78
CA GLY A 302 -13.73 0.26 0.68
C GLY A 302 -12.35 0.69 1.20
N ASP A 303 -11.31 0.58 0.38
CA ASP A 303 -9.90 0.86 0.74
C ASP A 303 -9.44 2.27 0.37
N LYS A 304 -10.38 3.19 0.25
CA LYS A 304 -10.15 4.59 -0.10
C LYS A 304 -10.59 5.50 1.05
N LEU A 305 -11.53 6.44 0.84
CA LEU A 305 -11.99 7.38 1.87
C LEU A 305 -12.72 6.71 3.03
N LEU A 306 -13.30 5.51 2.83
CA LEU A 306 -13.81 4.71 3.94
C LEU A 306 -12.70 4.33 4.94
N GLY A 307 -11.46 4.19 4.48
CA GLY A 307 -10.33 3.82 5.32
C GLY A 307 -10.31 2.35 5.73
N GLY A 308 -11.01 1.49 5.00
CA GLY A 308 -11.17 0.07 5.30
C GLY A 308 -10.32 -0.85 4.40
N PRO A 309 -10.66 -2.15 4.34
CA PRO A 309 -9.98 -3.10 3.47
C PRO A 309 -10.45 -2.98 2.02
N GLN A 310 -9.73 -3.61 1.09
CA GLN A 310 -10.17 -3.66 -0.30
C GLN A 310 -11.49 -4.42 -0.41
N CYS A 311 -12.52 -3.73 -0.85
CA CYS A 311 -13.81 -4.33 -1.20
C CYS A 311 -14.57 -3.41 -2.17
N GLY A 312 -15.59 -3.96 -2.83
CA GLY A 312 -16.54 -3.23 -3.64
C GLY A 312 -17.87 -3.15 -2.91
N LEU A 313 -18.37 -1.94 -2.72
CA LEU A 313 -19.65 -1.68 -2.06
C LEU A 313 -20.76 -1.57 -3.10
N LEU A 314 -21.91 -2.16 -2.80
CA LEU A 314 -23.15 -2.07 -3.57
C LEU A 314 -24.25 -1.66 -2.60
N LEU A 315 -24.70 -0.41 -2.70
CA LEU A 315 -25.65 0.21 -1.78
C LEU A 315 -26.84 0.73 -2.58
N GLY A 316 -28.07 0.50 -2.14
CA GLY A 316 -29.22 1.13 -2.80
C GLY A 316 -30.51 0.35 -2.65
N ARG A 317 -31.33 0.37 -3.71
CA ARG A 317 -32.65 -0.25 -3.72
C ARG A 317 -32.58 -1.74 -3.41
N GLU A 318 -33.48 -2.20 -2.53
CA GLU A 318 -33.45 -3.56 -2.02
C GLU A 318 -33.66 -4.62 -3.09
N ASP A 319 -34.59 -4.41 -4.02
CA ASP A 319 -34.88 -5.31 -5.13
C ASP A 319 -33.65 -5.51 -6.03
N LEU A 320 -32.99 -4.41 -6.40
CA LEU A 320 -31.80 -4.44 -7.25
C LEU A 320 -30.60 -5.08 -6.54
N VAL A 321 -30.25 -4.62 -5.34
CA VAL A 321 -29.10 -5.17 -4.61
C VAL A 321 -29.29 -6.66 -4.29
N ARG A 322 -30.52 -7.11 -3.98
CA ARG A 322 -30.82 -8.55 -3.81
C ARG A 322 -30.73 -9.32 -5.12
N ALA A 323 -31.05 -8.71 -6.27
CA ALA A 323 -30.84 -9.33 -7.57
C ALA A 323 -29.34 -9.49 -7.88
N LEU A 324 -28.54 -8.44 -7.65
CA LEU A 324 -27.08 -8.48 -7.80
C LEU A 324 -26.45 -9.55 -6.91
N ALA A 325 -26.83 -9.61 -5.62
CA ALA A 325 -26.30 -10.58 -4.67
C ALA A 325 -26.66 -12.04 -4.99
N ARG A 326 -27.76 -12.28 -5.73
CA ARG A 326 -28.19 -13.63 -6.17
C ARG A 326 -27.61 -14.04 -7.52
N HIS A 327 -27.04 -13.11 -8.27
CA HIS A 327 -26.46 -13.40 -9.57
C HIS A 327 -25.29 -14.39 -9.44
N PRO A 328 -25.16 -15.41 -10.33
CA PRO A 328 -24.11 -16.43 -10.21
C PRO A 328 -22.69 -15.86 -10.12
N LEU A 329 -22.41 -14.76 -10.83
CA LEU A 329 -21.12 -14.08 -10.81
C LEU A 329 -20.75 -13.54 -9.42
N ALA A 330 -21.72 -13.21 -8.57
CA ALA A 330 -21.45 -12.76 -7.20
C ALA A 330 -20.67 -13.80 -6.39
N ARG A 331 -20.80 -15.10 -6.71
CA ARG A 331 -20.01 -16.17 -6.08
C ARG A 331 -18.54 -16.13 -6.45
N ALA A 332 -18.21 -15.73 -7.68
CA ALA A 332 -16.84 -15.57 -8.15
C ALA A 332 -16.20 -14.28 -7.60
N LEU A 333 -17.01 -13.23 -7.44
CA LEU A 333 -16.60 -11.92 -6.91
C LEU A 333 -16.71 -11.81 -5.39
N ARG A 334 -16.99 -12.93 -4.70
CA ARG A 334 -17.28 -12.97 -3.28
C ARG A 334 -16.07 -12.57 -2.45
N VAL A 335 -16.30 -11.67 -1.50
CA VAL A 335 -15.30 -11.23 -0.53
C VAL A 335 -14.96 -12.32 0.51
N ASP A 336 -13.70 -12.38 0.92
CA ASP A 336 -13.19 -13.33 1.90
C ASP A 336 -13.54 -12.93 3.35
N LYS A 337 -13.22 -13.77 4.33
CA LYS A 337 -13.57 -13.55 5.76
C LYS A 337 -12.73 -12.45 6.42
N LEU A 338 -11.47 -12.28 6.02
CA LEU A 338 -10.56 -11.28 6.58
C LEU A 338 -11.04 -9.88 6.21
N THR A 339 -11.40 -9.70 4.94
CA THR A 339 -11.96 -8.44 4.45
C THR A 339 -13.30 -8.11 5.12
N LEU A 340 -14.18 -9.10 5.34
CA LEU A 340 -15.43 -8.86 6.05
C LEU A 340 -15.20 -8.42 7.51
N ALA A 341 -14.28 -9.08 8.22
CA ALA A 341 -13.94 -8.73 9.60
C ALA A 341 -13.33 -7.32 9.70
N ALA A 342 -12.38 -6.99 8.80
CA ALA A 342 -11.79 -5.67 8.72
C ALA A 342 -12.83 -4.59 8.38
N LEU A 343 -13.75 -4.87 7.45
CA LEU A 343 -14.79 -3.94 7.04
C LEU A 343 -15.76 -3.65 8.18
N GLU A 344 -16.22 -4.67 8.90
CA GLU A 344 -17.09 -4.49 10.06
C GLU A 344 -16.42 -3.63 11.12
N ALA A 345 -15.19 -3.97 11.53
CA ALA A 345 -14.42 -3.20 12.50
C ALA A 345 -14.12 -1.77 12.02
N THR A 346 -14.01 -1.54 10.72
CA THR A 346 -13.87 -0.20 10.13
C THR A 346 -15.14 0.64 10.30
N LEU A 347 -16.30 0.00 10.18
CA LEU A 347 -17.60 0.68 10.22
C LEU A 347 -18.09 0.94 11.64
N THR A 348 -17.78 0.04 12.58
CA THR A 348 -18.29 0.07 13.96
C THR A 348 -17.25 0.49 14.99
N GLY A 349 -15.96 0.42 14.63
CA GLY A 349 -14.85 0.73 15.51
C GLY A 349 -14.50 2.23 15.59
N PRO A 350 -13.34 2.55 16.19
CA PRO A 350 -12.85 3.92 16.27
C PRO A 350 -12.51 4.50 14.88
N PRO A 351 -12.33 5.84 14.76
CA PRO A 351 -11.95 6.48 13.51
C PRO A 351 -10.76 5.80 12.83
N THR A 352 -10.84 5.65 11.51
CA THR A 352 -9.76 5.05 10.72
C THR A 352 -8.54 5.97 10.67
N PRO A 353 -7.33 5.43 10.43
CA PRO A 353 -6.15 6.24 10.15
C PRO A 353 -6.38 7.27 9.03
N THR A 354 -7.16 6.90 8.01
CA THR A 354 -7.56 7.80 6.91
C THR A 354 -8.41 8.96 7.42
N ALA A 355 -9.42 8.70 8.26
CA ALA A 355 -10.27 9.74 8.84
C ALA A 355 -9.50 10.68 9.78
N LEU A 356 -8.59 10.12 10.60
CA LEU A 356 -7.72 10.88 11.48
C LEU A 356 -6.76 11.77 10.67
N ALA A 357 -6.12 11.22 9.64
CA ALA A 357 -5.22 11.97 8.77
C ALA A 357 -5.94 13.08 7.98
N LEU A 358 -7.20 12.88 7.60
CA LEU A 358 -8.02 13.88 6.91
C LEU A 358 -8.32 15.09 7.81
N THR A 359 -8.60 14.84 9.09
CA THR A 359 -9.00 15.85 10.09
C THR A 359 -7.85 16.34 11.00
N ALA A 360 -6.61 15.91 10.73
CA ALA A 360 -5.44 16.27 11.52
C ALA A 360 -5.24 17.79 11.63
N ASP A 361 -5.02 18.27 12.85
CA ASP A 361 -4.75 19.69 13.13
C ASP A 361 -3.38 20.13 12.57
N PRO A 362 -3.33 21.10 11.64
CA PRO A 362 -2.08 21.62 11.08
C PRO A 362 -1.12 22.21 12.13
N GLU A 363 -1.63 22.78 13.24
CA GLU A 363 -0.81 23.31 14.33
C GLU A 363 -0.07 22.18 15.06
N LEU A 364 -0.77 21.09 15.36
CA LEU A 364 -0.17 19.90 15.98
C LEU A 364 0.88 19.26 15.07
N LEU A 365 0.63 19.20 13.76
CA LEU A 365 1.61 18.72 12.78
C LEU A 365 2.86 19.59 12.77
N ARG A 366 2.72 20.91 12.81
CA ARG A 366 3.86 21.84 12.89
C ARG A 366 4.65 21.69 14.19
N SER A 367 3.96 21.53 15.33
CA SER A 367 4.59 21.24 16.61
C SER A 367 5.38 19.92 16.59
N ARG A 368 4.79 18.84 16.04
CA ARG A 368 5.45 17.54 15.85
C ARG A 368 6.70 17.65 14.98
N ALA A 369 6.59 18.30 13.81
CA ALA A 369 7.73 18.52 12.92
C ALA A 369 8.85 19.32 13.60
N GLY A 370 8.52 20.36 14.36
CA GLY A 370 9.48 21.17 15.11
C GLY A 370 10.26 20.37 16.15
N ARG A 371 9.56 19.52 16.94
CA ARG A 371 10.21 18.65 17.93
C ARG A 371 11.17 17.64 17.27
N LEU A 372 10.69 16.95 16.23
CA LEU A 372 11.49 15.98 15.49
C LEU A 372 12.73 16.62 14.84
N ALA A 373 12.55 17.76 14.17
CA ALA A 373 13.64 18.49 13.55
C ALA A 373 14.68 18.96 14.60
N THR A 374 14.23 19.42 15.77
CA THR A 374 15.15 19.85 16.85
C THR A 374 15.98 18.67 17.36
N ALA A 375 15.35 17.53 17.62
CA ALA A 375 16.04 16.33 18.10
C ALA A 375 17.06 15.82 17.07
N LEU A 376 16.66 15.71 15.80
CA LEU A 376 17.53 15.25 14.72
C LEU A 376 18.67 16.25 14.40
N ALA A 377 18.41 17.55 14.50
CA ALA A 377 19.45 18.57 14.31
C ALA A 377 20.50 18.53 15.43
N ALA A 378 20.11 18.19 16.67
CA ALA A 378 21.04 17.97 17.77
C ALA A 378 22.01 16.80 17.50
N ASP A 379 21.60 15.84 16.67
CA ASP A 379 22.43 14.73 16.18
C ASP A 379 23.30 15.11 14.96
N GLY A 380 23.33 16.39 14.58
CA GLY A 380 24.15 16.91 13.48
C GLY A 380 23.56 16.72 12.08
N ILE A 381 22.28 16.36 11.98
CA ILE A 381 21.59 16.13 10.69
C ILE A 381 21.08 17.47 10.14
N ASP A 382 21.32 17.75 8.84
CA ASP A 382 20.72 18.92 8.17
C ASP A 382 19.22 18.69 7.96
N VAL A 383 18.41 19.09 8.94
CA VAL A 383 16.95 18.94 8.92
C VAL A 383 16.27 20.21 9.39
N ARG A 384 15.12 20.51 8.79
CA ARG A 384 14.29 21.68 9.14
C ARG A 384 12.82 21.29 9.16
N ALA A 385 12.07 21.83 10.11
CA ALA A 385 10.61 21.77 10.04
C ALA A 385 10.10 22.82 9.04
N VAL A 386 9.23 22.42 8.12
CA VAL A 386 8.65 23.30 7.10
C VAL A 386 7.14 23.10 7.01
N GLY A 387 6.42 24.15 6.59
CA GLY A 387 5.03 24.01 6.17
C GLY A 387 4.94 23.17 4.89
N SER A 388 3.84 22.44 4.74
CA SER A 388 3.61 21.54 3.60
C SER A 388 2.13 21.52 3.21
N ALA A 389 1.83 21.01 2.02
CA ALA A 389 0.48 20.69 1.57
C ALA A 389 0.40 19.19 1.26
N ALA A 390 -0.42 18.47 2.03
CA ALA A 390 -0.76 17.08 1.78
C ALA A 390 -1.95 17.00 0.81
N THR A 391 -2.16 15.82 0.23
CA THR A 391 -3.27 15.50 -0.67
C THR A 391 -3.93 14.20 -0.26
N VAL A 392 -5.19 14.02 -0.64
CA VAL A 392 -5.90 12.75 -0.41
C VAL A 392 -5.26 11.62 -1.23
N GLY A 393 -4.93 11.84 -2.50
CA GLY A 393 -4.29 10.84 -3.38
C GLY A 393 -5.25 10.11 -4.31
N GLY A 394 -4.80 8.99 -4.90
CA GLY A 394 -5.53 8.22 -5.94
C GLY A 394 -6.79 7.48 -5.46
N GLY A 395 -7.36 7.92 -4.34
CA GLY A 395 -8.53 7.34 -3.69
C GLY A 395 -9.76 8.25 -3.64
N GLY A 396 -9.74 9.42 -4.28
CA GLY A 396 -10.86 10.36 -4.27
C GLY A 396 -10.41 11.78 -3.97
N ALA A 397 -11.33 12.74 -4.10
CA ALA A 397 -11.09 14.16 -3.86
C ALA A 397 -9.84 14.73 -4.57
N PRO A 398 -9.70 14.52 -5.90
CA PRO A 398 -8.52 14.96 -6.64
C PRO A 398 -8.33 16.47 -6.51
N GLY A 399 -7.14 16.97 -6.19
CA GLY A 399 -6.89 18.41 -6.08
C GLY A 399 -7.39 19.09 -4.79
N VAL A 400 -7.87 18.33 -3.79
CA VAL A 400 -8.01 18.85 -2.43
C VAL A 400 -6.63 18.94 -1.78
N SER A 401 -6.27 20.15 -1.34
CA SER A 401 -5.05 20.44 -0.62
C SER A 401 -5.33 20.51 0.89
N LEU A 402 -4.53 19.80 1.66
CA LEU A 402 -4.67 19.67 3.11
C LEU A 402 -3.44 20.32 3.77
N PRO A 403 -3.60 21.41 4.55
CA PRO A 403 -2.47 22.02 5.25
C PRO A 403 -1.74 21.01 6.15
N SER A 404 -0.41 21.00 6.08
CA SER A 404 0.45 20.02 6.73
C SER A 404 1.79 20.63 7.20
N ALA A 405 2.63 19.79 7.78
CA ALA A 405 4.02 20.06 8.12
C ALA A 405 4.90 18.88 7.76
N ALA A 406 6.16 19.16 7.42
CA ALA A 406 7.13 18.16 7.01
C ALA A 406 8.51 18.40 7.63
N LEU A 407 9.32 17.34 7.66
CA LEU A 407 10.76 17.43 7.83
C LEU A 407 11.41 17.61 6.45
N SER A 408 12.28 18.59 6.32
CA SER A 408 13.04 18.89 5.10
C SER A 408 14.50 18.46 5.26
N LEU A 409 14.89 17.42 4.54
CA LEU A 409 16.23 16.80 4.52
C LEU A 409 16.91 17.02 3.16
N PRO A 410 18.23 16.80 3.02
CA PRO A 410 18.91 16.83 1.73
C PRO A 410 18.33 15.77 0.79
N GLU A 411 18.27 16.06 -0.51
CA GLU A 411 17.73 15.15 -1.53
C GLU A 411 18.24 13.68 -1.44
N PRO A 412 19.54 13.40 -1.19
CA PRO A 412 20.05 12.03 -1.11
C PRO A 412 19.37 11.13 -0.06
N TYR A 413 18.77 11.72 0.99
CA TYR A 413 18.02 10.96 1.99
C TYR A 413 16.85 10.18 1.37
N ALA A 414 16.22 10.70 0.31
CA ALA A 414 15.07 10.04 -0.30
C ALA A 414 15.40 8.62 -0.80
N ALA A 415 16.58 8.41 -1.38
CA ALA A 415 16.97 7.09 -1.86
C ALA A 415 17.36 6.16 -0.69
N VAL A 416 18.18 6.66 0.23
CA VAL A 416 18.70 5.87 1.37
C VAL A 416 17.57 5.42 2.28
N LEU A 417 16.62 6.32 2.60
CA LEU A 417 15.46 6.03 3.43
C LEU A 417 14.55 4.95 2.82
N ARG A 418 14.35 4.95 1.50
CA ARG A 418 13.52 3.92 0.83
C ARG A 418 14.15 2.53 0.88
N THR A 419 15.48 2.46 0.87
CA THR A 419 16.23 1.19 0.86
C THR A 419 16.72 0.78 2.25
N GLY A 420 16.50 1.61 3.27
CA GLY A 420 16.93 1.37 4.65
C GLY A 420 16.23 0.17 5.30
N HIS A 421 16.64 -0.13 6.53
CA HIS A 421 16.05 -1.20 7.33
C HIS A 421 14.55 -0.96 7.60
N ASP A 422 14.20 0.27 7.99
CA ASP A 422 12.84 0.77 8.11
C ASP A 422 12.56 1.73 6.94
N PRO A 423 11.89 1.25 5.86
CA PRO A 423 11.67 2.07 4.69
C PRO A 423 10.78 3.26 5.00
N VAL A 424 11.28 4.47 4.69
CA VAL A 424 10.49 5.71 4.72
C VAL A 424 10.41 6.25 3.29
N VAL A 425 9.20 6.56 2.84
CA VAL A 425 8.98 7.17 1.54
C VAL A 425 8.49 8.61 1.75
N GLY A 426 9.36 9.56 1.43
CA GLY A 426 9.02 10.98 1.28
C GLY A 426 8.84 11.37 -0.18
N ARG A 427 8.74 12.68 -0.44
CA ARG A 427 8.75 13.25 -1.80
C ARG A 427 9.95 14.17 -2.01
N LEU A 428 10.34 14.37 -3.27
CA LEU A 428 11.33 15.37 -3.63
C LEU A 428 10.65 16.66 -4.06
N GLU A 429 11.05 17.77 -3.46
CA GLU A 429 10.48 19.09 -3.72
C GLU A 429 11.59 20.14 -3.60
N ALA A 430 11.77 20.98 -4.64
CA ALA A 430 12.80 22.02 -4.68
C ALA A 430 14.22 21.55 -4.28
N GLY A 431 14.63 20.36 -4.73
CA GLY A 431 15.96 19.79 -4.44
C GLY A 431 16.16 19.28 -3.00
N ARG A 432 15.06 19.04 -2.27
CA ARG A 432 15.07 18.49 -0.91
C ARG A 432 14.12 17.31 -0.76
N CYS A 433 14.43 16.43 0.20
CA CYS A 433 13.56 15.32 0.58
C CYS A 433 12.62 15.79 1.70
N LEU A 434 11.32 15.80 1.42
CA LEU A 434 10.28 16.14 2.39
C LEU A 434 9.63 14.87 2.94
N LEU A 435 9.60 14.78 4.27
CA LEU A 435 8.88 13.77 5.04
C LEU A 435 7.66 14.44 5.70
N ASP A 436 6.52 14.40 5.03
CA ASP A 436 5.26 14.99 5.48
C ASP A 436 4.59 14.13 6.56
N LEU A 437 4.22 14.74 7.68
CA LEU A 437 3.74 14.03 8.85
C LEU A 437 2.23 13.72 8.83
N ARG A 438 1.48 14.18 7.82
CA ARG A 438 0.00 14.00 7.83
C ARG A 438 -0.43 12.55 7.70
N ALA A 439 0.34 11.76 6.95
CA ALA A 439 0.13 10.32 6.80
C ALA A 439 0.97 9.47 7.79
N VAL A 440 1.75 10.12 8.66
CA VAL A 440 2.59 9.45 9.67
C VAL A 440 1.86 9.47 11.01
N PRO A 441 1.44 8.30 11.54
CA PRO A 441 0.84 8.21 12.86
C PRO A 441 1.78 8.76 13.94
N PRO A 442 1.28 9.47 14.98
CA PRO A 442 2.13 9.98 16.06
C PRO A 442 3.00 8.91 16.74
N GLU A 443 2.51 7.68 16.84
CA GLU A 443 3.24 6.54 17.40
C GLU A 443 4.45 6.09 16.56
N ASP A 444 4.54 6.51 15.29
CA ASP A 444 5.67 6.23 14.40
C ASP A 444 6.73 7.35 14.41
N ASP A 445 6.58 8.40 15.22
CA ASP A 445 7.51 9.55 15.28
C ASP A 445 8.95 9.11 15.64
N ASP A 446 9.10 8.22 16.64
CA ASP A 446 10.42 7.71 17.05
C ASP A 446 11.04 6.81 15.96
N ARG A 447 10.21 5.95 15.35
CA ARG A 447 10.64 5.07 14.24
C ARG A 447 11.09 5.88 13.03
N LEU A 448 10.39 6.97 12.72
CA LEU A 448 10.77 7.91 11.67
C LEU A 448 12.11 8.58 12.00
N ALA A 449 12.28 9.08 13.23
CA ALA A 449 13.52 9.71 13.65
C ALA A 449 14.72 8.74 13.55
N ASP A 450 14.56 7.50 14.01
CA ASP A 450 15.60 6.47 13.94
C ASP A 450 15.95 6.07 12.50
N ALA A 451 14.96 5.98 11.61
CA ALA A 451 15.19 5.77 10.19
C ALA A 451 16.02 6.92 9.58
N VAL A 452 15.76 8.17 9.98
CA VAL A 452 16.55 9.34 9.53
C VAL A 452 17.97 9.32 10.10
N ARG A 453 18.15 8.96 11.38
CA ARG A 453 19.50 8.85 12.00
C ARG A 453 20.37 7.79 11.33
N THR A 454 19.77 6.64 11.03
CA THR A 454 20.47 5.51 10.42
C THR A 454 20.73 5.71 8.93
N ALA A 455 19.91 6.54 8.26
CA ALA A 455 20.12 6.98 6.89
C ALA A 455 21.25 8.03 6.82
N SER A 456 22.51 7.60 6.94
CA SER A 456 23.67 8.46 6.63
C SER A 456 23.98 8.37 5.13
N PRO A 457 23.73 9.42 4.32
CA PRO A 457 24.23 9.44 2.96
C PRO A 457 25.74 9.60 3.06
N ARG A 458 26.51 8.59 2.61
CA ARG A 458 27.98 8.72 2.49
C ARG A 458 28.27 9.97 1.66
N ALA A 459 28.96 10.95 2.25
CA ALA A 459 29.46 12.11 1.53
C ALA A 459 30.41 11.61 0.42
N GLY A 460 29.94 11.59 -0.84
CA GLY A 460 30.79 11.29 -2.00
C GLY A 460 30.25 10.32 -3.06
N ALA A 461 29.03 9.76 -2.93
CA ALA A 461 28.44 9.01 -4.05
C ALA A 461 27.79 9.98 -5.05
N ALA A 462 28.60 10.52 -5.98
CA ALA A 462 28.08 11.15 -7.18
C ALA A 462 27.12 10.19 -7.90
N SER A 463 25.96 10.69 -8.30
CA SER A 463 24.98 9.93 -9.09
C SER A 463 25.66 9.21 -10.26
N PRO A 464 25.33 7.93 -10.54
CA PRO A 464 25.71 7.31 -11.80
C PRO A 464 25.13 8.17 -12.92
N GLY A 465 26.02 8.67 -13.78
CA GLY A 465 25.68 9.63 -14.82
C GLY A 465 24.47 9.18 -15.63
N THR A 466 23.57 10.13 -15.87
CA THR A 466 22.55 10.04 -16.91
C THR A 466 23.24 9.56 -18.20
N PRO A 467 22.81 8.47 -18.84
CA PRO A 467 23.38 8.09 -20.12
C PRO A 467 23.08 9.22 -21.09
N ARG A 468 24.14 9.85 -21.62
CA ARG A 468 24.04 10.78 -22.74
C ARG A 468 23.31 10.04 -23.85
N ARG A 469 22.13 10.55 -24.23
CA ARG A 469 21.43 10.11 -25.44
C ARG A 469 22.41 10.23 -26.60
N ALA A 470 22.68 9.10 -27.24
CA ALA A 470 23.34 9.07 -28.52
C ALA A 470 22.55 9.94 -29.50
N GLU A 471 23.27 10.79 -30.22
CA GLU A 471 22.78 11.60 -31.32
C GLU A 471 22.05 10.70 -32.32
N ASP A 472 20.74 10.90 -32.42
CA ASP A 472 19.92 10.28 -33.45
C ASP A 472 20.18 11.00 -34.77
N ARG A 473 21.08 10.43 -35.56
CA ARG A 473 21.25 10.79 -36.96
C ARG A 473 20.02 10.32 -37.74
N GLY A 474 19.13 11.26 -37.99
CA GLY A 474 18.42 11.39 -39.25
C GLY A 474 17.20 10.48 -39.43
N ARG A 475 16.02 11.09 -39.33
CA ARG A 475 14.93 10.88 -40.30
C ARG A 475 14.04 12.11 -40.34
N GLN A 476 13.96 12.68 -41.54
CA GLN A 476 13.13 13.81 -41.92
C GLN A 476 11.64 13.53 -41.61
N ALA A 477 10.98 14.51 -41.00
CA ALA A 477 9.54 14.65 -41.08
C ALA A 477 9.16 15.31 -42.42
N PRO A 478 8.03 14.94 -43.05
CA PRO A 478 7.33 15.87 -43.92
C PRO A 478 6.27 16.63 -43.12
N ALA A 479 6.27 17.95 -43.33
CA ALA A 479 5.22 18.87 -42.96
C ALA A 479 4.02 18.76 -43.93
N GLY A 480 2.83 19.12 -43.44
CA GLY A 480 1.61 19.35 -44.24
C GLY A 480 0.36 18.87 -43.49
N ALA A 481 -0.33 19.73 -42.74
CA ALA A 481 -1.41 20.61 -43.20
C ALA A 481 -2.75 19.88 -43.40
N ALA A 482 -3.61 19.92 -42.37
CA ALA A 482 -5.07 20.12 -42.38
C ALA A 482 -5.62 19.83 -40.98
#